data_AF-A0A170UUM2-F1
#
_entry.id   AF-A0A170UUM2-F1
#
_cell.length_a   1.000
_cell.length_b   1.000
_cell.length_c   1.000
_cell.angle_alpha   90.00
_cell.angle_beta   90.00
_cell.angle_gamma   90.00
#
_symmetry.space_group_name_H-M   'P 1'
#
loop_
_entity.id
_entity.type
_entity.pdbx_description
1 polymer ?
#
loop_
_entity_poly.entity_id
_entity_poly.type
_entity_poly.pdbx_seq_one_letter_code
_entity_poly.pdbx_strand_id
1 'polypeptide(L)'
;DLEIDALIAYKHRIETALKSLSANALDICHKCLSFRECRIGIDLCVDDAELEIIKETEIITGVNSLLMRTLEQVNEQIRRLRAQNYTLSRDLLDKANVLLIDKHNLLLNENSLNLSIYHGGSALDPA
;
A
#
# COMPACT_ATOMS: atom_id res chain seq x y z
N ASP A 1 -0.09 -7.91 9.45
CA ASP A 1 1.17 -7.21 9.12
C ASP A 1 2.05 -7.93 8.10
N LEU A 2 2.20 -9.26 8.17
CA LEU A 2 2.94 -10.07 7.18
C LEU A 2 2.70 -9.67 5.69
N GLU A 3 1.45 -9.41 5.31
CA GLU A 3 1.11 -8.98 3.95
C GLU A 3 1.62 -7.58 3.62
N ILE A 4 1.52 -6.63 4.57
CA ILE A 4 2.08 -5.28 4.42
C ILE A 4 3.60 -5.36 4.31
N ASP A 5 4.26 -6.18 5.12
CA ASP A 5 5.71 -6.38 5.08
C ASP A 5 6.17 -7.00 3.75
N ALA A 6 5.42 -7.98 3.25
CA ALA A 6 5.66 -8.56 1.93
C ALA A 6 5.51 -7.50 0.82
N LEU A 7 4.46 -6.67 0.86
CA LEU A 7 4.26 -5.58 -0.10
C LEU A 7 5.37 -4.53 -0.04
N ILE A 8 5.89 -4.23 1.15
CA ILE A 8 7.06 -3.33 1.31
C ILE A 8 8.30 -3.94 0.66
N ALA A 9 8.54 -5.25 0.85
CA ALA A 9 9.66 -5.93 0.20
C ALA A 9 9.51 -5.93 -1.34
N TYR A 10 8.31 -6.19 -1.86
CA TYR A 10 8.05 -6.10 -3.30
C TYR A 10 8.18 -4.69 -3.85
N LYS A 11 7.70 -3.68 -3.13
CA LYS A 11 7.91 -2.26 -3.45
C LYS A 11 9.39 -1.96 -3.64
N HIS A 12 10.22 -2.36 -2.67
CA HIS A 12 11.67 -2.12 -2.75
C HIS A 12 12.32 -2.82 -3.95
N ARG A 13 11.89 -4.05 -4.26
CA ARG A 13 12.35 -4.78 -5.45
C ARG A 13 11.98 -4.05 -6.74
N ILE A 14 10.76 -3.52 -6.84
CA ILE A 14 10.30 -2.75 -8.01
C ILE A 14 11.11 -1.47 -8.17
N GLU A 15 11.32 -0.72 -7.09
CA GLU A 15 12.14 0.51 -7.10
C GLU A 15 13.58 0.23 -7.53
N THR A 16 14.16 -0.86 -7.03
CA THR A 16 15.52 -1.29 -7.41
C THR A 16 15.59 -1.68 -8.89
N ALA A 17 14.59 -2.43 -9.38
CA ALA A 17 14.50 -2.81 -10.78
C ALA A 17 14.38 -1.57 -11.69
N LEU A 18 13.46 -0.65 -11.37
CA LEU A 18 13.28 0.62 -12.10
C LEU A 18 14.58 1.42 -12.19
N LYS A 19 15.31 1.52 -11.08
CA LYS A 19 16.60 2.22 -11.03
C LYS A 19 17.62 1.53 -11.95
N SER A 20 17.72 0.20 -11.90
CA SER A 20 18.65 -0.55 -12.75
C SER A 20 18.33 -0.43 -14.24
N LEU A 21 17.05 -0.58 -14.62
CA LEU A 21 16.59 -0.46 -16.01
C LEU A 21 16.83 0.95 -16.57
N SER A 22 16.51 1.98 -15.78
CA SER A 22 16.62 3.38 -16.24
C SER A 22 18.05 3.91 -16.22
N ALA A 23 18.82 3.63 -15.16
CA ALA A 23 20.17 4.19 -15.01
C ALA A 23 21.26 3.39 -15.74
N ASN A 24 21.03 2.10 -16.00
CA ASN A 24 22.03 1.25 -16.64
C ASN A 24 21.58 0.83 -18.04
N ALA A 25 20.53 0.00 -18.14
CA ALA A 25 20.20 -0.65 -19.41
C ALA A 25 19.82 0.38 -20.50
N LEU A 26 18.90 1.29 -20.19
CA LEU A 26 18.45 2.31 -21.15
C LEU A 26 19.58 3.28 -21.54
N ASP A 27 20.40 3.70 -20.58
CA ASP A 27 21.54 4.57 -20.82
C ASP A 27 22.60 3.91 -21.73
N ILE A 28 22.84 2.61 -21.56
CA ILE A 28 23.71 1.83 -22.44
C ILE A 28 23.15 1.78 -23.87
N CYS A 29 21.86 1.45 -24.03
CA CYS A 29 21.22 1.42 -25.35
C CYS A 29 21.35 2.77 -26.06
N HIS A 30 21.06 3.88 -25.36
CA HIS A 30 21.20 5.24 -25.90
C HIS A 30 22.64 5.56 -26.30
N LYS A 31 23.63 5.24 -25.45
CA LYS A 31 25.05 5.44 -25.78
C LYS A 31 25.47 4.63 -27.01
N CYS A 32 25.02 3.39 -27.12
CA CYS A 32 25.30 2.56 -28.28
C CYS A 32 24.72 3.17 -29.57
N LEU A 33 23.48 3.68 -29.53
CA LEU A 33 22.89 4.39 -30.68
C LEU A 33 23.70 5.65 -31.03
N SER A 34 24.05 6.48 -30.05
CA SER A 34 24.86 7.70 -30.29
C SER A 34 26.23 7.39 -30.91
N PHE A 35 26.90 6.31 -30.51
CA PHE A 35 28.16 5.89 -31.14
C PHE A 35 27.95 5.42 -32.58
N ARG A 36 26.83 4.76 -32.88
CA ARG A 36 26.50 4.33 -34.24
C ARG A 36 26.17 5.49 -35.17
N GLU A 37 25.56 6.55 -34.66
CA GLU A 37 25.30 7.79 -35.41
C GLU A 37 26.60 8.50 -35.84
N CYS A 38 27.71 8.23 -35.15
CA CYS A 38 29.02 8.79 -35.46
C CYS A 38 29.79 8.00 -36.55
N ARG A 39 29.21 6.93 -37.10
CA ARG A 39 29.80 6.18 -38.22
C ARG A 39 29.82 7.04 -39.48
N ILE A 40 30.75 6.76 -40.41
CA ILE A 40 30.97 7.59 -41.61
C ILE A 40 31.02 6.69 -42.85
N GLY A 41 30.57 7.20 -43.98
CA GLY A 41 30.68 6.52 -45.27
C GLY A 41 29.79 5.28 -45.34
N ILE A 42 30.34 4.15 -45.79
CA ILE A 42 29.59 2.89 -45.94
C ILE A 42 29.12 2.30 -44.60
N ASP A 43 29.81 2.64 -43.50
CA ASP A 43 29.48 2.15 -42.16
C ASP A 43 28.32 2.93 -41.53
N LEU A 44 27.96 4.10 -42.08
CA LEU A 44 26.75 4.83 -41.70
C LEU A 44 25.54 4.16 -42.35
N CYS A 45 25.17 3.01 -41.81
CA CYS A 45 24.04 2.21 -42.25
C CYS A 45 23.22 1.72 -41.07
N VAL A 46 21.92 1.58 -41.28
CA VAL A 46 21.03 0.92 -40.31
C VAL A 46 21.18 -0.58 -40.53
N ASP A 47 21.97 -1.21 -39.67
CA ASP A 47 22.22 -2.64 -39.68
C ASP A 47 21.31 -3.38 -38.69
N ASP A 48 21.35 -4.71 -38.71
CA ASP A 48 20.53 -5.54 -37.83
C ASP A 48 20.74 -5.22 -36.35
N ALA A 49 21.97 -4.90 -35.95
CA ALA A 49 22.27 -4.62 -34.56
C ALA A 49 21.77 -3.23 -34.13
N GLU A 50 21.64 -2.25 -35.03
CA GLU A 50 20.94 -0.98 -34.74
C GLU A 50 19.45 -1.22 -34.53
N LEU A 51 18.83 -2.04 -35.39
CA LEU A 51 17.41 -2.42 -35.26
C LEU A 51 17.12 -3.14 -33.94
N GLU A 52 17.99 -4.07 -33.52
CA GLU A 52 17.81 -4.77 -32.25
C GLU A 52 17.99 -3.83 -31.04
N ILE A 53 18.90 -2.85 -31.07
CA ILE A 53 19.06 -1.87 -29.99
C ILE A 53 17.84 -0.95 -29.88
N ILE A 54 17.24 -0.55 -31.02
CA ILE A 54 15.99 0.22 -31.03
C ILE A 54 14.86 -0.59 -30.37
N LYS A 55 14.69 -1.86 -30.77
CA LYS A 55 13.71 -2.75 -30.14
C LYS A 55 13.96 -2.92 -28.64
N GLU A 56 15.21 -3.09 -28.23
CA GLU A 56 15.57 -3.20 -26.82
C GLU A 56 15.19 -1.93 -26.03
N THR A 57 15.43 -0.75 -26.60
CA THR A 57 15.05 0.54 -26.02
C THR A 57 13.53 0.64 -25.82
N GLU A 58 12.74 0.23 -26.81
CA GLU A 58 11.27 0.19 -26.73
C GLU A 58 10.78 -0.78 -25.64
N ILE A 59 11.36 -1.99 -25.58
CA ILE A 59 11.02 -3.00 -24.58
C ILE A 59 11.32 -2.48 -23.17
N ILE A 60 12.53 -1.94 -22.94
CA ILE A 60 12.95 -1.39 -21.64
C ILE A 60 12.00 -0.27 -21.21
N THR A 61 11.62 0.63 -22.13
CA THR A 61 10.70 1.73 -21.86
C THR A 61 9.29 1.21 -21.48
N GLY A 62 8.81 0.18 -22.18
CA GLY A 62 7.55 -0.49 -21.86
C GLY A 62 7.57 -1.15 -20.48
N VAL A 63 8.65 -1.87 -20.15
CA VAL A 63 8.84 -2.50 -18.83
C VAL A 63 8.93 -1.46 -17.72
N ASN A 64 9.65 -0.36 -17.93
CA ASN A 64 9.70 0.75 -16.96
C ASN A 64 8.30 1.32 -16.69
N SER A 65 7.52 1.56 -17.74
CA SER A 65 6.14 2.07 -17.61
C SER A 65 5.25 1.09 -16.83
N LEU A 66 5.37 -0.21 -17.09
CA LEU A 66 4.66 -1.26 -16.35
C LEU A 66 5.05 -1.27 -14.87
N LEU A 67 6.34 -1.22 -14.57
CA LEU A 67 6.86 -1.24 -13.20
C LEU A 67 6.45 0.02 -12.41
N MET A 68 6.44 1.20 -13.04
CA MET A 68 5.95 2.43 -12.41
C MET A 68 4.47 2.31 -12.02
N ARG A 69 3.62 1.85 -12.94
CA ARG A 69 2.20 1.61 -12.64
C ARG A 69 2.01 0.57 -11.53
N THR A 70 2.81 -0.50 -11.55
CA THR A 70 2.77 -1.53 -10.51
C THR A 70 3.18 -0.96 -9.15
N LEU A 71 4.18 -0.08 -9.12
CA LEU A 71 4.62 0.61 -7.90
C LEU A 71 3.51 1.47 -7.29
N GLU A 72 2.76 2.21 -8.12
CA GLU A 72 1.60 2.99 -7.68
C GLU A 72 0.52 2.10 -7.06
N GLN A 73 0.21 0.97 -7.71
CA GLN A 73 -0.75 -0.01 -7.21
C GLN A 73 -0.33 -0.60 -5.86
N VAL A 74 0.95 -0.99 -5.72
CA VAL A 74 1.48 -1.53 -4.45
C VAL A 74 1.41 -0.49 -3.33
N ASN A 75 1.75 0.78 -3.62
CA ASN A 75 1.65 1.85 -2.63
C ASN A 75 0.21 2.06 -2.15
N GLU A 76 -0.76 2.07 -3.07
CA GLU A 76 -2.17 2.21 -2.69
C GLU A 76 -2.68 0.98 -1.93
N GLN A 77 -2.25 -0.22 -2.31
CA GLN A 77 -2.62 -1.44 -1.58
C GLN A 77 -2.12 -1.42 -0.12
N ILE A 78 -0.86 -1.00 0.10
CA ILE A 78 -0.32 -0.81 1.45
C ILE A 78 -1.16 0.18 2.25
N ARG A 79 -1.53 1.32 1.64
CA ARG A 79 -2.37 2.34 2.29
C ARG A 79 -3.72 1.77 2.71
N ARG A 80 -4.39 1.04 1.81
CA ARG A 80 -5.70 0.43 2.06
C ARG A 80 -5.65 -0.62 3.17
N LEU A 81 -4.67 -1.51 3.14
CA LEU A 81 -4.51 -2.54 4.18
C LEU A 81 -4.29 -1.92 5.55
N ARG A 82 -3.46 -0.88 5.66
CA ARG A 82 -3.26 -0.15 6.94
C ARG A 82 -4.55 0.47 7.46
N ALA A 83 -5.32 1.13 6.59
CA ALA A 83 -6.60 1.72 6.97
C ALA A 83 -7.59 0.66 7.45
N GLN A 84 -7.71 -0.46 6.73
CA GLN A 84 -8.58 -1.57 7.13
C GLN A 84 -8.16 -2.19 8.46
N ASN A 85 -6.85 -2.40 8.67
CA ASN A 85 -6.33 -2.98 9.90
C ASN A 85 -6.63 -2.08 11.11
N TYR A 86 -6.50 -0.75 10.95
CA TYR A 86 -6.90 0.22 11.95
C TYR A 86 -8.39 0.14 12.28
N THR A 87 -9.26 0.13 11.25
CA THR A 87 -10.71 0.01 11.43
C THR A 87 -11.07 -1.27 12.18
N LEU A 88 -10.53 -2.42 11.77
CA LEU A 88 -10.79 -3.70 12.44
C LEU A 88 -10.32 -3.71 13.90
N SER A 89 -9.14 -3.13 14.17
CA SER A 89 -8.60 -3.05 15.53
C SER A 89 -9.49 -2.20 16.44
N ARG A 90 -10.00 -1.07 15.94
CA ARG A 90 -10.94 -0.22 16.68
C ARG A 90 -12.26 -0.94 16.92
N ASP A 91 -12.84 -1.54 15.88
CA ASP A 91 -14.12 -2.24 16.00
C ASP A 91 -14.03 -3.44 16.97
N LEU A 92 -12.86 -4.10 17.06
CA LEU A 92 -12.59 -5.15 18.03
C LEU A 92 -12.54 -4.61 19.46
N LEU A 93 -11.85 -3.47 19.67
CA LEU A 93 -11.82 -2.79 20.97
C LEU A 93 -13.23 -2.38 21.42
N ASP A 94 -14.02 -1.81 20.53
CA ASP A 94 -15.39 -1.38 20.82
C ASP A 94 -16.27 -2.59 21.21
N LYS A 95 -16.17 -3.70 20.48
CA LYS A 95 -16.87 -4.94 20.84
C LYS A 95 -16.43 -5.50 22.20
N ALA A 96 -15.14 -5.41 22.52
CA ALA A 96 -14.64 -5.83 23.83
C ALA A 96 -15.21 -4.97 24.96
N ASN A 97 -15.33 -3.65 24.74
CA ASN A 97 -15.95 -2.72 25.69
C ASN A 97 -17.44 -3.00 25.88
N VAL A 98 -18.19 -3.20 24.80
CA VAL A 98 -19.62 -3.56 24.86
C VAL A 98 -19.81 -4.86 25.63
N LEU A 99 -18.99 -5.89 25.35
CA LEU A 99 -19.04 -7.17 26.06
C LEU A 99 -18.75 -7.00 27.57
N LEU A 100 -17.84 -6.11 27.94
CA LEU A 100 -17.55 -5.81 29.35
C LEU A 100 -18.78 -5.19 30.04
N ILE A 101 -19.43 -4.23 29.38
CA ILE A 101 -20.66 -3.61 29.87
C ILE A 101 -21.77 -4.65 30.03
N ASP A 102 -21.97 -5.51 29.03
CA ASP A 102 -22.98 -6.57 29.09
C ASP A 102 -22.71 -7.55 30.23
N LYS A 103 -21.45 -7.94 30.44
CA LYS A 103 -21.05 -8.77 31.57
C LYS A 103 -21.31 -8.09 32.91
N HIS A 104 -21.05 -6.80 33.02
CA HIS A 104 -21.35 -6.04 34.23
C HIS A 104 -22.85 -5.99 34.49
N ASN A 105 -23.64 -5.67 33.47
CA ASN A 105 -25.10 -5.59 33.55
C ASN A 105 -25.73 -6.92 33.94
N LEU A 106 -25.19 -8.05 33.44
CA LEU A 106 -25.64 -9.39 33.81
C LEU A 106 -25.46 -9.69 35.31
N LEU A 107 -24.45 -9.09 35.95
CA LEU A 107 -24.17 -9.28 37.38
C LEU A 107 -24.99 -8.35 38.28
N LEU A 108 -25.70 -7.36 37.71
CA LEU A 108 -26.57 -6.49 38.48
C LEU A 108 -27.77 -7.26 39.02
N ASN A 109 -28.04 -7.07 40.30
CA ASN A 109 -29.25 -7.51 40.99
C ASN A 109 -29.92 -6.32 41.71
N GLU A 110 -31.09 -6.56 42.29
CA GLU A 110 -31.89 -5.56 43.01
C GLU A 110 -31.15 -4.80 44.12
N ASN A 111 -30.08 -5.37 44.67
CA ASN A 111 -29.25 -4.74 45.71
C ASN A 111 -28.01 -4.03 45.15
N SER A 112 -27.74 -4.13 43.85
CA SER A 112 -26.47 -3.69 43.24
C SER A 112 -26.38 -2.19 43.01
N LEU A 113 -27.51 -1.48 43.00
CA LEU A 113 -27.56 -0.07 42.59
C LEU A 113 -27.70 0.92 43.75
N ASN A 114 -27.82 0.46 45.01
CA ASN A 114 -28.11 1.32 46.18
C ASN A 114 -29.20 2.38 45.87
N LEU A 115 -30.13 2.05 44.96
CA LEU A 115 -31.26 2.90 44.61
C LEU A 115 -32.24 2.78 45.76
N SER A 116 -32.51 3.88 46.46
CA SER A 116 -33.72 3.91 47.30
C SER A 116 -34.91 3.78 46.34
N ILE A 117 -35.56 2.62 46.38
CA ILE A 117 -36.84 2.47 45.69
C ILE A 117 -37.74 3.54 46.30
N TYR A 118 -38.27 4.46 45.50
CA TYR A 118 -39.20 5.45 45.99
C TYR A 118 -40.60 4.80 46.05
N HIS A 119 -41.12 4.59 47.26
CA HIS A 119 -42.37 3.85 47.48
C HIS A 119 -43.61 4.75 47.38
N GLY A 120 -43.48 5.98 46.87
CA GLY A 120 -44.62 6.91 46.75
C GLY A 120 -45.03 7.63 48.04
N GLY A 121 -44.30 7.44 49.15
CA GLY A 121 -44.70 7.93 50.48
C GLY A 121 -44.38 9.39 50.79
N SER A 122 -43.48 10.03 50.03
CA SER A 122 -42.98 11.38 50.32
C SER A 122 -42.77 12.17 49.04
N ALA A 123 -43.48 13.29 48.83
CA ALA A 123 -43.37 14.10 47.61
C ALA A 123 -41.90 14.31 47.21
N LEU A 124 -41.55 13.94 45.98
CA LEU A 124 -40.23 14.21 45.41
C LEU A 124 -40.12 15.72 45.25
N ASP A 125 -39.11 16.31 45.89
CA ASP A 125 -38.87 17.75 45.84
C ASP A 125 -38.71 18.17 44.36
N PRO A 126 -39.53 19.09 43.84
CA PRO A 126 -39.36 19.56 42.48
C PRO A 126 -38.15 20.48 42.46
N ALA A 127 -37.10 20.03 41.78
CA ALA A 127 -35.98 20.89 41.39
C ALA A 127 -36.45 22.07 40.53
#